data_AF-A0A7S1SB32-F1
#
_entry.id   AF-A0A7S1SB32-F1
#
_cell.length_a   1.000
_cell.length_b   1.000
_cell.length_c   1.000
_cell.angle_alpha   90.00
_cell.angle_beta   90.00
_cell.angle_gamma   90.00
#
_symmetry.space_group_name_H-M   'P 1'
#
loop_
_entity.id
_entity.type
_entity.pdbx_description
1 polymer ?
#
loop_
_entity_poly.entity_id
_entity_poly.type
_entity_poly.pdbx_seq_one_letter_code
_entity_poly.pdbx_strand_id
1 'polypeptide(L)'
;QEGRALEVALLNLMPNKERTETQFARLVGATPLNVEFTLIRMSQHQSRHTTAGHLACFCITFDEARERTFDALIVTGAPVEHLPFEQVTYWSELRQIFAWTQTNVHMTIGICW
;
A
#
# COMPACT_ATOMS: atom_id res chain seq x y z
N GLN A 1 -28.97 -2.12 -9.30
CA GLN A 1 -28.53 -2.14 -7.89
C GLN A 1 -27.06 -1.79 -7.91
N GLU A 2 -26.69 -0.59 -7.47
CA GLU A 2 -25.29 -0.22 -7.33
C GLU A 2 -24.76 -0.89 -6.05
N GLY A 3 -23.88 -1.87 -6.20
CA GLY A 3 -23.19 -2.49 -5.07
C GLY A 3 -22.17 -1.52 -4.47
N ARG A 4 -21.91 -1.65 -3.16
CA ARG A 4 -20.82 -0.95 -2.46
C ARG A 4 -19.51 -1.15 -3.22
N ALA A 5 -18.69 -0.10 -3.34
CA ALA A 5 -17.34 -0.20 -3.89
C ALA A 5 -16.45 -1.08 -2.98
N LEU A 6 -15.63 -1.94 -3.57
CA LEU A 6 -14.60 -2.67 -2.84
C LEU A 6 -13.45 -1.72 -2.48
N GLU A 7 -13.07 -1.70 -1.21
CA GLU A 7 -11.98 -0.88 -0.67
C GLU A 7 -10.67 -1.65 -0.80
N VAL A 8 -9.84 -1.30 -1.79
CA VAL A 8 -8.55 -1.97 -2.04
C VAL A 8 -7.42 -0.98 -1.79
N ALA A 9 -6.51 -1.34 -0.90
CA ALA A 9 -5.33 -0.55 -0.59
C ALA A 9 -4.05 -1.15 -1.19
N LEU A 10 -3.09 -0.29 -1.55
CA LEU A 10 -1.73 -0.66 -1.93
C LEU A 10 -0.72 0.00 -0.99
N LEU A 11 -0.01 -0.81 -0.19
CA LEU A 11 1.22 -0.40 0.46
C LEU A 11 2.38 -0.62 -0.51
N ASN A 12 2.77 0.43 -1.21
CA ASN A 12 3.84 0.39 -2.19
C ASN A 12 5.19 0.59 -1.49
N LEU A 13 6.03 -0.46 -1.43
CA LEU A 13 7.40 -0.43 -0.91
C LEU A 13 8.47 -0.39 -2.01
N MET A 14 8.09 -0.47 -3.28
CA MET A 14 9.01 -0.43 -4.42
C MET A 14 9.71 0.94 -4.54
N PRO A 15 10.94 0.98 -5.10
CA PRO A 15 11.66 2.24 -5.30
C PRO A 15 11.03 3.10 -6.41
N ASN A 16 10.48 2.49 -7.46
CA ASN A 16 9.80 3.19 -8.56
C ASN A 16 8.29 3.24 -8.30
N LYS A 17 7.87 4.19 -7.47
CA LYS A 17 6.49 4.30 -6.96
C LYS A 17 5.45 4.39 -8.08
N GLU A 18 5.59 5.38 -8.95
CA GLU A 18 4.61 5.71 -10.00
C GLU A 18 4.39 4.55 -10.97
N ARG A 19 5.46 3.87 -11.36
CA ARG A 19 5.38 2.70 -12.25
C ARG A 19 4.61 1.56 -11.58
N THR A 20 4.95 1.26 -10.32
CA THR A 20 4.30 0.19 -9.56
C THR A 20 2.82 0.50 -9.32
N GLU A 21 2.47 1.72 -8.92
CA GLU A 21 1.08 2.18 -8.74
C GLU A 21 0.26 2.05 -10.03
N THR A 22 0.82 2.50 -11.15
CA THR A 22 0.18 2.37 -12.47
C THR A 22 -0.06 0.90 -12.85
N GLN A 23 0.90 0.02 -12.55
CA GLN A 23 0.76 -1.42 -12.82
C GLN A 23 -0.37 -2.04 -12.00
N PHE A 24 -0.44 -1.75 -10.70
CA PHE A 24 -1.52 -2.28 -9.84
C PHE A 24 -2.88 -1.67 -10.15
N ALA A 25 -2.97 -0.36 -10.39
CA ALA A 25 -4.22 0.29 -10.76
C ALA A 25 -4.83 -0.32 -12.03
N ARG A 26 -3.99 -0.65 -13.04
CA ARG A 26 -4.45 -1.35 -14.25
C ARG A 26 -5.00 -2.75 -13.98
N LEU A 27 -4.37 -3.51 -13.10
CA LEU A 27 -4.82 -4.86 -12.75
C LEU A 27 -6.10 -4.83 -11.91
N VAL A 28 -6.13 -3.99 -10.89
CA VAL A 28 -7.28 -3.83 -9.99
C VAL A 28 -8.48 -3.27 -10.75
N GLY A 29 -8.27 -2.32 -11.68
CA GLY A 29 -9.32 -1.75 -12.52
C GLY A 29 -9.78 -2.64 -13.67
N ALA A 30 -9.18 -3.81 -13.88
CA ALA A 30 -9.57 -4.75 -14.95
C ALA A 30 -10.77 -5.65 -14.58
N THR A 31 -11.56 -5.23 -13.58
CA THR A 31 -12.75 -5.94 -13.09
C THR A 31 -14.02 -5.13 -13.37
N PRO A 32 -15.18 -5.76 -13.64
CA PRO A 32 -16.46 -5.06 -13.74
C PRO A 32 -17.01 -4.59 -12.37
N LEU A 33 -16.35 -4.95 -11.26
CA LEU A 33 -16.74 -4.51 -9.91
C LEU A 33 -16.35 -3.03 -9.70
N ASN A 34 -17.15 -2.32 -8.90
CA ASN A 34 -16.78 -0.99 -8.44
C ASN A 34 -15.67 -1.11 -7.39
N VAL A 35 -14.53 -0.44 -7.59
CA VAL A 35 -13.37 -0.51 -6.70
C VAL A 35 -12.89 0.90 -6.35
N GLU A 36 -12.76 1.18 -5.07
CA GLU A 36 -12.03 2.34 -4.56
C GLU A 36 -10.59 1.91 -4.26
N PHE A 37 -9.63 2.53 -4.97
CA PHE A 37 -8.22 2.17 -4.87
C PHE A 37 -7.43 3.24 -4.09
N THR A 38 -6.93 2.86 -2.92
CA THR A 38 -6.21 3.76 -2.01
C THR A 38 -4.72 3.43 -2.00
N LEU A 39 -3.86 4.45 -2.15
CA LEU A 39 -2.42 4.30 -2.02
C LEU A 39 -1.99 4.64 -0.59
N ILE A 40 -1.28 3.73 0.06
CA ILE A 40 -0.75 3.91 1.41
C ILE A 40 0.76 4.09 1.35
N ARG A 41 1.26 5.10 2.08
CA ARG A 41 2.69 5.31 2.33
C ARG A 41 3.03 5.20 3.80
N MET A 42 4.27 4.80 4.08
CA MET A 42 4.85 4.82 5.43
C MET A 42 4.86 6.25 5.97
N SER A 43 4.52 6.43 7.25
CA SER A 43 4.38 7.73 7.91
C SER A 43 5.69 8.54 7.92
N GLN A 44 6.86 7.89 8.01
CA GLN A 44 8.15 8.59 8.19
C GLN A 44 9.16 8.40 7.05
N HIS A 45 8.83 7.73 5.95
CA HIS A 45 9.78 7.49 4.86
C HIS A 45 9.61 8.49 3.71
N GLN A 46 10.56 9.40 3.54
CA GLN A 46 10.69 10.18 2.31
C GLN A 46 11.36 9.33 1.23
N SER A 47 10.64 9.00 0.15
CA SER A 47 11.26 8.38 -1.02
C SER A 47 12.24 9.37 -1.65
N ARG A 48 13.51 8.97 -1.79
CA ARG A 48 14.57 9.81 -2.36
C ARG A 48 14.41 10.13 -3.86
N HIS A 49 13.36 9.64 -4.52
CA HIS A 49 13.25 9.64 -5.99
C HIS A 49 11.93 10.18 -6.58
N THR A 50 11.02 10.75 -5.77
CA THR A 50 9.72 11.22 -6.30
C THR A 50 9.72 12.74 -6.43
N THR A 51 9.67 13.25 -7.66
CA THR A 51 9.41 14.66 -7.95
C THR A 51 8.04 15.05 -7.39
N ALA A 52 7.96 16.17 -6.68
CA ALA A 52 6.76 16.68 -5.98
C ALA A 52 5.62 17.14 -6.92
N GLY A 53 5.46 16.54 -8.10
CA GLY A 53 4.48 16.90 -9.12
C GLY A 53 3.32 15.91 -9.19
N HIS A 54 2.10 16.40 -8.91
CA HIS A 54 0.78 15.80 -9.12
C HIS A 54 0.41 14.45 -8.44
N LEU A 55 1.32 13.49 -8.23
CA LEU A 55 0.99 12.18 -7.65
C LEU A 55 0.98 12.14 -6.11
N ALA A 56 1.55 13.15 -5.45
CA ALA A 56 1.51 13.26 -3.98
C ALA A 56 0.08 13.46 -3.43
N CYS A 57 -0.89 13.90 -4.23
CA CYS A 57 -2.23 14.25 -3.77
C CYS A 57 -3.15 13.06 -3.45
N PHE A 58 -2.77 11.82 -3.76
CA PHE A 58 -3.67 10.65 -3.64
C PHE A 58 -3.18 9.57 -2.67
N CYS A 59 -2.01 9.75 -2.05
CA CYS A 59 -1.49 8.80 -1.08
C CYS A 59 -1.81 9.25 0.35
N ILE A 60 -2.40 8.37 1.13
CA ILE A 60 -2.59 8.58 2.57
C ILE A 60 -1.46 7.92 3.36
N THR A 61 -1.14 8.47 4.51
CA THR A 61 -0.22 7.86 5.48
C THR A 61 -0.83 6.63 6.14
N PHE A 62 -0.01 5.77 6.73
CA PHE A 62 -0.52 4.67 7.57
C PHE A 62 -1.37 5.21 8.73
N ASP A 63 -1.01 6.35 9.31
CA ASP A 63 -1.78 6.97 10.41
C ASP A 63 -3.19 7.41 10.00
N GLU A 64 -3.40 7.75 8.73
CA GLU A 64 -4.73 8.02 8.17
C GLU A 64 -5.45 6.72 7.79
N ALA A 65 -4.72 5.75 7.25
CA ALA A 65 -5.28 4.47 6.82
C ALA A 65 -5.77 3.60 7.99
N ARG A 66 -5.10 3.67 9.16
CA ARG A 66 -5.42 2.85 10.33
C ARG A 66 -6.83 3.05 10.88
N GLU A 67 -7.43 4.21 10.63
CA GLU A 67 -8.78 4.58 11.05
C GLU A 67 -9.86 4.09 10.05
N ARG A 68 -9.46 3.43 8.96
CA ARG A 68 -10.34 2.83 7.95
C ARG A 68 -10.31 1.29 8.03
N THR A 69 -11.23 0.65 7.31
CA THR A 69 -11.23 -0.79 7.02
C THR A 69 -11.16 -1.02 5.53
N PHE A 70 -10.45 -2.06 5.08
CA PHE A 70 -10.30 -2.40 3.67
C PHE A 70 -10.74 -3.83 3.39
N ASP A 71 -11.30 -4.06 2.20
CA ASP A 71 -11.59 -5.40 1.71
C ASP A 71 -10.30 -6.14 1.35
N ALA A 72 -9.31 -5.42 0.80
CA ALA A 72 -7.99 -5.97 0.54
C ALA A 72 -6.85 -4.98 0.76
N LEU A 73 -5.70 -5.46 1.24
CA LEU A 73 -4.42 -4.76 1.23
C LEU A 73 -3.41 -5.54 0.40
N ILE A 74 -2.82 -4.87 -0.59
CA ILE A 74 -1.68 -5.40 -1.35
C ILE A 74 -0.41 -4.77 -0.77
N VAL A 75 0.55 -5.60 -0.36
CA VAL A 75 1.87 -5.16 0.09
C VAL A 75 2.89 -5.60 -0.95
N THR A 76 3.54 -4.64 -1.60
CA THR A 76 4.55 -4.94 -2.63
C THR A 76 5.87 -5.31 -2.00
N GLY A 77 6.75 -5.91 -2.81
CA GLY A 77 8.13 -6.14 -2.42
C GLY A 77 8.91 -4.85 -2.21
N ALA A 78 10.10 -5.02 -1.65
CA ALA A 78 11.10 -3.98 -1.48
C ALA A 78 12.51 -4.53 -1.79
N PRO A 79 13.45 -3.69 -2.27
CA PRO A 79 14.81 -4.10 -2.60
C PRO A 79 15.70 -4.10 -1.34
N VAL A 80 15.31 -4.88 -0.33
CA VAL A 80 15.99 -4.96 0.97
C VAL A 80 16.21 -6.41 1.42
N GLU A 81 16.06 -7.38 0.52
CA GLU A 81 16.19 -8.81 0.78
C GLU A 81 17.55 -9.25 1.34
N HIS A 82 18.59 -8.42 1.14
CA HIS A 82 19.94 -8.66 1.65
C HIS A 82 20.13 -8.20 3.10
N LEU A 83 19.16 -7.49 3.69
CA LEU A 83 19.23 -7.00 5.06
C LEU A 83 18.47 -7.95 6.00
N PRO A 84 19.01 -8.23 7.21
CA PRO A 84 18.19 -8.76 8.29
C PRO A 84 16.99 -7.84 8.56
N PHE A 85 15.85 -8.40 8.93
CA PHE A 85 14.62 -7.63 9.15
C PHE A 85 14.81 -6.48 10.14
N GLU A 86 15.56 -6.70 11.22
CA GLU A 86 15.84 -5.70 12.25
C GLU A 86 16.68 -4.51 11.75
N GLN A 87 17.36 -4.66 10.61
CA GLN A 87 18.14 -3.60 9.98
C GLN A 87 17.35 -2.81 8.93
N VAL A 88 16.12 -3.22 8.62
CA VAL A 88 15.25 -2.50 7.69
C VAL A 88 14.62 -1.32 8.41
N THR A 89 14.86 -0.11 7.91
CA THR A 89 14.57 1.14 8.62
C THR A 89 13.10 1.32 8.98
N TYR A 90 12.19 0.75 8.20
CA TYR A 90 10.75 0.83 8.38
C TYR A 90 10.14 -0.48 8.95
N TRP A 91 10.95 -1.42 9.42
CA TRP A 91 10.49 -2.72 9.92
C TRP A 91 9.52 -2.60 11.10
N SER A 92 9.82 -1.70 12.04
CA SER A 92 8.96 -1.47 13.21
C SER A 92 7.55 -1.01 12.80
N GLU A 93 7.46 -0.13 11.81
CA GLU A 93 6.18 0.35 11.28
C GLU A 93 5.48 -0.74 10.45
N LEU A 94 6.22 -1.52 9.67
CA LEU A 94 5.66 -2.65 8.92
C LEU A 94 5.02 -3.69 9.84
N ARG A 95 5.63 -3.98 11.00
CA ARG A 95 5.04 -4.85 12.03
C ARG A 95 3.73 -4.28 12.59
N GLN A 96 3.63 -2.95 12.75
CA GLN A 96 2.39 -2.31 13.18
C GLN A 96 1.30 -2.43 12.12
N ILE A 97 1.64 -2.24 10.85
CA ILE A 97 0.73 -2.45 9.72
C ILE A 97 0.23 -3.90 9.71
N PHE A 98 1.11 -4.90 9.83
CA PHE A 98 0.71 -6.31 9.84
C PHE A 98 -0.14 -6.70 11.06
N ALA A 99 0.07 -6.06 12.21
CA ALA A 99 -0.83 -6.25 13.35
C ALA A 99 -2.21 -5.62 13.07
N TRP A 100 -2.25 -4.44 12.47
CA TRP A 100 -3.47 -3.75 12.08
C TRP A 100 -4.27 -4.51 11.01
N THR A 101 -3.61 -5.20 10.06
CA THR A 101 -4.34 -5.98 9.04
C THR A 101 -5.18 -7.09 9.63
N GLN A 102 -4.85 -7.60 10.83
CA GLN A 102 -5.61 -8.67 11.48
C GLN A 102 -7.04 -8.27 11.87
N THR A 103 -7.31 -6.98 12.02
CA THR A 103 -8.62 -6.47 12.47
C THR A 103 -9.29 -5.56 11.44
N ASN A 104 -8.52 -4.92 10.57
CA ASN A 104 -9.00 -3.86 9.70
C ASN A 104 -8.95 -4.21 8.20
N VAL A 105 -8.37 -5.35 7.84
CA VAL A 105 -8.26 -5.77 6.44
C VAL A 105 -8.79 -7.19 6.29
N HIS A 106 -9.76 -7.39 5.39
CA HIS A 106 -10.33 -8.72 5.18
C HIS A 106 -9.34 -9.68 4.50
N MET A 107 -8.61 -9.22 3.48
CA MET A 107 -7.59 -10.01 2.78
C MET A 107 -6.28 -9.25 2.62
N THR A 108 -5.16 -9.82 3.05
CA THR A 108 -3.82 -9.25 2.80
C THR A 108 -3.06 -10.08 1.78
N ILE A 109 -2.52 -9.44 0.75
CA ILE A 109 -1.75 -10.05 -0.33
C ILE A 109 -0.32 -9.50 -0.27
N GLY A 110 0.63 -10.33 0.13
CA GLY A 110 2.06 -10.01 0.05
C GLY A 110 2.65 -10.46 -1.28
N ILE A 111 3.46 -9.60 -1.90
CA ILE A 111 4.13 -9.90 -3.17
C ILE A 111 5.63 -9.70 -2.99
N CYS A 112 6.42 -10.76 -3.14
CA CYS A 112 7.87 -10.74 -2.87
C CYS A 112 8.20 -10.51 -1.38
N TRP A 113 9.21 -9.70 -1.07
CA TRP A 113 9.78 -9.47 0.28
C TRP A 113 8.86 -8.64 1.19
#